data_AF-A0AAE3ZJY6-F1
#
_entry.id   AF-A0AAE3ZJY6-F1
#
_cell.length_a   1.000
_cell.length_b   1.000
_cell.length_c   1.000
_cell.angle_alpha   90.00
_cell.angle_beta   90.00
_cell.angle_gamma   90.00
#
_symmetry.space_group_name_H-M   'P 1'
#
loop_
_entity.id
_entity.type
_entity.pdbx_description
1 polymer ?
#
loop_
_entity_poly.entity_id
_entity_poly.type
_entity_poly.pdbx_seq_one_letter_code
_entity_poly.pdbx_strand_id
1 'polypeptide(L)'
;MSSLESVRQLLGQTHRAQPEDLPGMVMDAAAQLDATALIIYLVDHQQRWLTPLTAPGTPAREPLAVDGTLPGRAYSLTETIVAEGGGDGVRMWVPVLDGAERLGVLEVVAAVALTAQAVEDCKAVASVLGEIIVTRSLYTDTIERVRRREPMRLPAEILRAQLPPLTFATDRLVVSGILEPCYDVAGDAFDYAVNGDVAHLALFDAAGHGSSGGTRAVMLATQALGAYRNARRTGLDLIGTYHHIDDAVRAYDRSGMITAVLAELDQRTGVLRVISAGHPGGILLRGGRAVKVLPTPTALPVPLGDLRAPVVVEEMLEPGDQLLLYTDGITEARSRDGDLFGIDRLIDFAVKAVADRLPPPETTRRLVHAILAHQDDTLQDDATVLLAAWRDGSPGELQP
;
A
#
# COMPACT_ATOMS: atom_id res chain seq x y z
N MET A 1 -32.56 -15.56 1.32
CA MET A 1 -32.75 -14.10 1.58
C MET A 1 -31.94 -13.34 0.54
N SER A 2 -32.16 -12.05 0.35
CA SER A 2 -31.33 -11.25 -0.55
C SER A 2 -30.12 -10.69 0.21
N SER A 3 -28.96 -10.54 -0.46
CA SER A 3 -27.77 -9.78 0.01
C SER A 3 -28.10 -8.53 0.83
N LEU A 4 -29.11 -7.79 0.39
CA LEU A 4 -29.60 -6.56 1.01
C LEU A 4 -30.00 -6.72 2.50
N GLU A 5 -30.54 -7.87 2.89
CA GLU A 5 -31.05 -8.11 4.24
C GLU A 5 -29.92 -8.35 5.24
N SER A 6 -28.95 -9.18 4.86
CA SER A 6 -27.73 -9.44 5.64
C SER A 6 -26.90 -8.16 5.82
N VAL A 7 -26.75 -7.36 4.75
CA VAL A 7 -26.09 -6.05 4.82
C VAL A 7 -26.86 -5.09 5.74
N ARG A 8 -28.19 -5.03 5.63
CA ARG A 8 -29.02 -4.13 6.46
C ARG A 8 -28.91 -4.46 7.94
N GLN A 9 -28.83 -5.75 8.29
CA GLN A 9 -28.64 -6.15 9.68
C GLN A 9 -27.27 -5.74 10.22
N LEU A 10 -26.20 -6.03 9.47
CA LEU A 10 -24.84 -5.65 9.87
C LEU A 10 -24.76 -4.14 10.10
N LEU A 11 -25.25 -3.34 9.15
CA LEU A 11 -25.32 -1.89 9.27
C LEU A 11 -26.17 -1.44 10.48
N GLY A 12 -27.33 -2.05 10.69
CA GLY A 12 -28.21 -1.71 11.82
C GLY A 12 -27.55 -1.91 13.19
N GLN A 13 -26.71 -2.93 13.33
CA GLN A 13 -25.97 -3.22 14.56
C GLN A 13 -24.77 -2.28 14.73
N THR A 14 -24.09 -1.89 13.66
CA THR A 14 -22.84 -1.10 13.76
C THR A 14 -23.02 0.26 14.44
N HIS A 15 -24.13 0.97 14.25
CA HIS A 15 -24.28 2.34 14.76
C HIS A 15 -24.11 2.49 16.28
N ARG A 16 -24.25 1.40 17.05
CA ARG A 16 -24.04 1.39 18.51
C ARG A 16 -23.03 0.35 18.99
N ALA A 17 -22.45 -0.43 18.08
CA ALA A 17 -21.47 -1.45 18.41
C ALA A 17 -20.12 -0.82 18.79
N GLN A 18 -19.47 -1.41 19.79
CA GLN A 18 -18.06 -1.16 20.05
C GLN A 18 -17.22 -1.84 18.95
N PRO A 19 -16.04 -1.30 18.60
CA PRO A 19 -15.16 -1.93 17.60
C PRO A 19 -14.80 -3.38 17.92
N GLU A 20 -14.68 -3.73 19.20
CA GLU A 20 -14.45 -5.10 19.70
C GLU A 20 -15.62 -6.07 19.47
N ASP A 21 -16.82 -5.58 19.16
CA ASP A 21 -17.99 -6.41 18.88
C ASP A 21 -17.97 -6.99 17.44
N LEU A 22 -17.11 -6.48 16.55
CA LEU A 22 -17.08 -6.87 15.14
C LEU A 22 -17.00 -8.38 14.90
N PRO A 23 -16.14 -9.15 15.57
CA PRO A 23 -16.12 -10.60 15.39
C PRO A 23 -17.43 -11.28 15.78
N GLY A 24 -18.09 -10.80 16.84
CA GLY A 24 -19.41 -11.31 17.26
C GLY A 24 -20.50 -10.98 16.25
N MET A 25 -20.53 -9.74 15.76
CA MET A 25 -21.50 -9.29 14.76
C MET A 25 -21.42 -10.09 13.46
N VAL A 26 -20.20 -10.37 12.99
CA VAL A 26 -20.00 -11.17 11.77
C VAL A 26 -20.35 -12.64 12.04
N MET A 27 -20.05 -13.18 13.23
CA MET A 27 -20.51 -14.52 13.63
C MET A 27 -22.04 -14.65 13.66
N ASP A 28 -22.76 -13.64 14.16
CA ASP A 28 -24.23 -13.63 14.17
C ASP A 28 -24.83 -13.61 12.74
N ALA A 29 -24.10 -13.05 11.78
CA ALA A 29 -24.49 -13.05 10.37
C ALA A 29 -24.28 -14.42 9.68
N ALA A 30 -23.43 -15.31 10.23
CA ALA A 30 -23.04 -16.56 9.59
C ALA A 30 -24.24 -17.45 9.24
N ALA A 31 -25.16 -17.66 10.19
CA ALA A 31 -26.32 -18.53 10.00
C ALA A 31 -27.28 -18.07 8.88
N GLN A 32 -27.25 -16.78 8.54
CA GLN A 32 -28.09 -16.20 7.48
C GLN A 32 -27.46 -16.36 6.09
N LEU A 33 -26.18 -16.68 6.05
CA LEU A 33 -25.36 -16.84 4.85
C LEU A 33 -25.10 -18.31 4.53
N ASP A 34 -25.92 -19.22 5.07
CA ASP A 34 -25.72 -20.67 5.02
C ASP A 34 -24.33 -21.11 5.53
N ALA A 35 -23.72 -20.30 6.39
CA ALA A 35 -22.43 -20.55 7.01
C ALA A 35 -22.61 -20.92 8.49
N THR A 36 -21.67 -21.72 8.99
CA THR A 36 -21.54 -22.12 10.39
C THR A 36 -20.62 -21.20 11.17
N ALA A 37 -19.68 -20.54 10.51
CA ALA A 37 -18.79 -19.57 11.12
C ALA A 37 -18.31 -18.54 10.11
N LEU A 38 -18.02 -17.33 10.59
CA LEU A 38 -17.35 -16.28 9.85
C LEU A 38 -16.23 -15.68 10.70
N ILE A 39 -14.99 -15.70 10.18
CA ILE A 39 -13.82 -15.22 10.92
C ILE A 39 -13.10 -14.15 10.11
N ILE A 40 -12.88 -12.99 10.73
CA ILE A 40 -12.15 -11.88 10.13
C ILE A 40 -10.65 -12.10 10.38
N TYR A 41 -9.87 -12.07 9.32
CA TYR A 41 -8.41 -12.02 9.38
C TYR A 41 -7.93 -10.69 8.82
N LEU A 42 -7.06 -10.01 9.56
CA LEU A 42 -6.43 -8.76 9.16
C LEU A 42 -4.96 -9.02 8.79
N VAL A 43 -4.49 -8.39 7.73
CA VAL A 43 -3.08 -8.46 7.34
C VAL A 43 -2.22 -7.61 8.29
N ASP A 44 -1.08 -8.14 8.72
CA ASP A 44 -0.07 -7.40 9.45
C ASP A 44 0.61 -6.32 8.59
N HIS A 45 1.31 -5.38 9.23
CA HIS A 45 1.93 -4.25 8.51
C HIS A 45 3.01 -4.67 7.50
N GLN A 46 3.68 -5.80 7.72
CA GLN A 46 4.66 -6.38 6.79
C GLN A 46 4.02 -7.21 5.67
N GLN A 47 2.70 -7.43 5.70
CA GLN A 47 1.98 -8.27 4.75
C GLN A 47 2.51 -9.70 4.64
N ARG A 48 2.93 -10.28 5.77
CA ARG A 48 3.41 -11.67 5.89
C ARG A 48 2.38 -12.58 6.53
N TRP A 49 1.51 -12.04 7.38
CA TRP A 49 0.58 -12.81 8.20
C TRP A 49 -0.83 -12.23 8.16
N LEU A 50 -1.80 -13.12 8.00
CA LEU A 50 -3.21 -12.89 8.24
C LEU A 50 -3.51 -13.27 9.69
N THR A 51 -3.82 -12.29 10.53
CA THR A 51 -4.04 -12.45 11.97
C THR A 51 -5.53 -12.36 12.30
N PRO A 52 -6.12 -13.33 13.00
CA PRO A 52 -7.55 -13.32 13.29
C PRO A 52 -7.92 -12.20 14.26
N LEU A 53 -9.00 -11.47 13.96
CA LEU A 53 -9.63 -10.55 14.90
C LEU A 53 -10.56 -11.36 15.81
N THR A 54 -10.16 -11.55 17.06
CA THR A 54 -10.86 -12.41 18.02
C THR A 54 -11.71 -11.61 19.00
N ALA A 55 -12.88 -12.13 19.37
CA ALA A 55 -13.67 -11.65 20.51
C ALA A 55 -14.06 -12.82 21.44
N PRO A 56 -14.39 -12.58 22.72
CA PRO A 56 -14.90 -13.61 23.61
C PRO A 56 -16.09 -14.36 22.98
N GLY A 57 -16.06 -15.69 23.00
CA GLY A 57 -17.12 -16.53 22.41
C GLY A 57 -16.97 -16.82 20.91
N THR A 58 -15.98 -16.24 20.23
CA THR A 58 -15.66 -16.60 18.84
C THR A 58 -14.72 -17.81 18.76
N PRO A 59 -14.78 -18.61 17.67
CA PRO A 59 -13.88 -19.75 17.49
C PRO A 59 -12.41 -19.33 17.54
N ALA A 60 -11.60 -20.08 18.28
CA ALA A 60 -10.15 -19.86 18.28
C ALA A 60 -9.58 -20.12 16.88
N ARG A 61 -8.66 -19.24 16.47
CA ARG A 61 -7.95 -19.30 15.20
C ARG A 61 -6.51 -18.87 15.41
N GLU A 62 -5.63 -19.49 14.64
CA GLU A 62 -4.21 -19.13 14.59
C GLU A 62 -3.97 -18.18 13.41
N PRO A 63 -2.92 -17.33 13.48
CA PRO A 63 -2.44 -16.58 12.33
C PRO A 63 -2.04 -17.50 11.17
N LEU A 64 -2.28 -17.04 9.94
CA LEU A 64 -2.01 -17.77 8.72
C LEU A 64 -0.99 -16.99 7.88
N ALA A 65 0.03 -17.68 7.34
CA ALA A 65 0.96 -17.04 6.43
C ALA A 65 0.26 -16.58 5.14
N VAL A 66 0.66 -15.44 4.59
CA VAL A 66 0.19 -15.00 3.25
C VAL A 66 0.80 -15.90 2.18
N ASP A 67 2.11 -16.14 2.23
CA ASP A 67 2.76 -16.95 1.21
C ASP A 67 2.48 -18.44 1.40
N GLY A 68 2.14 -19.12 0.31
CA GLY A 68 1.94 -20.57 0.27
C GLY A 68 0.60 -21.08 0.83
N THR A 69 -0.36 -20.20 1.15
CA THR A 69 -1.67 -20.59 1.68
C THR A 69 -2.83 -20.18 0.77
N LEU A 70 -3.97 -20.87 0.87
CA LEU A 70 -5.21 -20.48 0.19
C LEU A 70 -5.73 -19.10 0.62
N PRO A 71 -5.86 -18.76 1.93
CA PRO A 71 -6.25 -17.41 2.34
C PRO A 71 -5.29 -16.33 1.84
N GLY A 72 -3.99 -16.61 1.85
CA GLY A 72 -3.00 -15.68 1.33
C GLY A 72 -3.08 -15.50 -0.19
N ARG A 73 -3.44 -16.54 -0.96
CA ARG A 73 -3.76 -16.39 -2.38
C ARG A 73 -5.01 -15.53 -2.60
N ALA A 74 -6.06 -15.70 -1.77
CA ALA A 74 -7.27 -14.88 -1.84
C ALA A 74 -6.95 -13.41 -1.56
N TYR A 75 -6.14 -13.15 -0.52
CA TYR A 75 -5.60 -11.82 -0.22
C TYR A 75 -4.79 -11.26 -1.39
N SER A 76 -3.76 -11.98 -1.84
CA SER A 76 -2.79 -11.49 -2.82
C SER A 76 -3.39 -11.19 -4.18
N LEU A 77 -4.33 -12.02 -4.64
CA LEU A 77 -4.95 -11.92 -5.96
C LEU A 77 -6.32 -11.22 -5.95
N THR A 78 -6.78 -10.77 -4.78
CA THR A 78 -8.12 -10.18 -4.61
C THR A 78 -9.26 -11.06 -5.16
N GLU A 79 -9.06 -12.38 -5.12
CA GLU A 79 -9.99 -13.40 -5.61
C GLU A 79 -10.67 -14.16 -4.46
N THR A 80 -11.96 -14.47 -4.61
CA THR A 80 -12.64 -15.38 -3.68
C THR A 80 -12.22 -16.82 -3.96
N ILE A 81 -11.70 -17.51 -2.95
CA ILE A 81 -11.21 -18.89 -3.08
C ILE A 81 -12.08 -19.84 -2.27
N VAL A 82 -12.67 -20.83 -2.96
CA VAL A 82 -13.43 -21.90 -2.33
C VAL A 82 -12.56 -23.16 -2.25
N ALA A 83 -12.49 -23.76 -1.08
CA ALA A 83 -11.81 -25.00 -0.81
C ALA A 83 -12.82 -25.99 -0.24
N GLU A 84 -13.00 -27.12 -0.92
CA GLU A 84 -13.68 -28.28 -0.34
C GLU A 84 -12.75 -28.85 0.73
N GLY A 85 -13.14 -28.72 2.01
CA GLY A 85 -12.48 -29.45 3.07
C GLY A 85 -12.81 -30.93 2.95
N GLY A 86 -12.00 -31.80 3.56
CA GLY A 86 -12.39 -33.18 3.82
C GLY A 86 -13.60 -33.26 4.77
N GLY A 87 -13.58 -34.11 5.79
CA GLY A 87 -14.70 -34.28 6.74
C GLY A 87 -15.21 -33.04 7.50
N ASP A 88 -14.63 -31.85 7.28
CA ASP A 88 -14.89 -30.58 7.99
C ASP A 88 -15.77 -29.58 7.21
N GLY A 89 -16.36 -29.97 6.07
CA GLY A 89 -17.24 -29.10 5.26
C GLY A 89 -16.48 -28.22 4.26
N VAL A 90 -17.12 -27.14 3.80
CA VAL A 90 -16.58 -26.20 2.80
C VAL A 90 -16.01 -24.97 3.48
N ARG A 91 -14.83 -24.52 3.03
CA ARG A 91 -14.25 -23.23 3.41
C ARG A 91 -14.17 -22.30 2.22
N MET A 92 -14.49 -21.04 2.43
CA MET A 92 -14.32 -19.99 1.44
C MET A 92 -13.58 -18.82 2.05
N TRP A 93 -12.66 -18.24 1.29
CA TRP A 93 -11.87 -17.08 1.68
C TRP A 93 -12.24 -15.92 0.78
N VAL A 94 -12.82 -14.88 1.38
CA VAL A 94 -13.28 -13.69 0.67
C VAL A 94 -12.36 -12.53 1.02
N PRO A 95 -11.75 -11.82 0.07
CA PRO A 95 -10.96 -10.62 0.35
C PRO A 95 -11.79 -9.56 1.10
N VAL A 96 -11.17 -8.91 2.09
CA VAL A 96 -11.75 -7.76 2.79
C VAL A 96 -10.98 -6.53 2.35
N LEU A 97 -11.67 -5.60 1.68
CA LEU A 97 -11.08 -4.45 1.00
C LEU A 97 -11.70 -3.13 1.50
N ASP A 98 -10.90 -2.07 1.51
CA ASP A 98 -11.38 -0.67 1.56
C ASP A 98 -11.03 0.00 0.23
N GLY A 99 -12.02 0.15 -0.66
CA GLY A 99 -11.77 0.41 -2.07
C GLY A 99 -10.87 -0.68 -2.69
N ALA A 100 -9.60 -0.34 -2.92
CA ALA A 100 -8.55 -1.25 -3.43
C ALA A 100 -7.50 -1.64 -2.38
N GLU A 101 -7.56 -1.05 -1.18
CA GLU A 101 -6.68 -1.40 -0.06
C GLU A 101 -7.01 -2.80 0.45
N ARG A 102 -6.02 -3.69 0.48
CA ARG A 102 -6.21 -5.06 0.98
C ARG A 102 -6.06 -5.09 2.50
N LEU A 103 -7.17 -5.19 3.22
CA LEU A 103 -7.17 -5.23 4.69
C LEU A 103 -6.96 -6.65 5.25
N GLY A 104 -7.35 -7.67 4.50
CA GLY A 104 -7.22 -9.07 4.90
C GLY A 104 -8.23 -9.98 4.20
N VAL A 105 -8.73 -11.00 4.91
CA VAL A 105 -9.71 -11.97 4.37
C VAL A 105 -10.77 -12.34 5.40
N LEU A 106 -11.96 -12.70 4.92
CA LEU A 106 -13.03 -13.30 5.68
C LEU A 106 -13.02 -14.81 5.42
N GLU A 107 -12.78 -15.61 6.46
CA GLU A 107 -13.02 -17.06 6.45
C GLU A 107 -14.53 -17.30 6.56
N VAL A 108 -15.09 -18.06 5.63
CA VAL A 108 -16.46 -18.56 5.66
C VAL A 108 -16.39 -20.07 5.80
N VAL A 109 -16.98 -20.62 6.86
CA VAL A 109 -17.02 -22.06 7.09
C VAL A 109 -18.46 -22.54 6.97
N ALA A 110 -18.74 -23.49 6.09
CA ALA A 110 -20.07 -24.04 5.86
C ALA A 110 -20.07 -25.57 5.93
N ALA A 111 -21.15 -26.17 6.43
CA ALA A 111 -21.26 -27.63 6.52
C ALA A 111 -21.44 -28.31 5.15
N VAL A 112 -21.97 -27.56 4.18
CA VAL A 112 -22.26 -28.01 2.81
C VAL A 112 -21.81 -26.94 1.81
N ALA A 113 -21.81 -27.28 0.53
CA ALA A 113 -21.51 -26.33 -0.54
C ALA A 113 -22.47 -25.12 -0.49
N LEU A 114 -21.88 -23.93 -0.54
CA LEU A 114 -22.63 -22.67 -0.59
C LEU A 114 -23.30 -22.51 -1.96
N THR A 115 -24.52 -21.94 -1.94
CA THR A 115 -25.19 -21.55 -3.18
C THR A 115 -24.48 -20.35 -3.82
N ALA A 116 -24.66 -20.15 -5.12
CA ALA A 116 -24.11 -18.97 -5.80
C ALA A 116 -24.59 -17.66 -5.15
N GLN A 117 -25.83 -17.62 -4.68
CA GLN A 117 -26.36 -16.45 -3.97
C GLN A 117 -25.68 -16.24 -2.62
N ALA A 118 -25.46 -17.29 -1.82
CA ALA A 118 -24.76 -17.18 -0.54
C ALA A 118 -23.31 -16.70 -0.72
N VAL A 119 -22.63 -17.13 -1.79
CA VAL A 119 -21.30 -16.62 -2.15
C VAL A 119 -21.33 -15.11 -2.42
N GLU A 120 -22.29 -14.63 -3.20
CA GLU A 120 -22.45 -13.18 -3.47
C GLU A 120 -22.82 -12.40 -2.20
N ASP A 121 -23.65 -12.97 -1.33
CA ASP A 121 -24.03 -12.35 -0.06
C ASP A 121 -22.80 -12.22 0.87
N CYS A 122 -21.92 -13.24 0.92
CA CYS A 122 -20.65 -13.18 1.66
C CYS A 122 -19.72 -12.10 1.11
N LYS A 123 -19.63 -11.93 -0.22
CA LYS A 123 -18.84 -10.84 -0.84
C LYS A 123 -19.38 -9.46 -0.48
N ALA A 124 -20.70 -9.29 -0.48
CA ALA A 124 -21.34 -8.05 -0.06
C ALA A 124 -21.04 -7.73 1.42
N VAL A 125 -21.10 -8.74 2.29
CA VAL A 125 -20.72 -8.60 3.71
C VAL A 125 -19.24 -8.24 3.87
N ALA A 126 -18.33 -8.90 3.15
CA ALA A 126 -16.90 -8.59 3.21
C ALA A 126 -16.59 -7.14 2.75
N SER A 127 -17.32 -6.65 1.74
CA SER A 127 -17.18 -5.27 1.25
C SER A 127 -17.59 -4.25 2.31
N VAL A 128 -18.77 -4.44 2.92
CA VAL A 128 -19.24 -3.57 4.01
C VAL A 128 -18.36 -3.68 5.25
N LEU A 129 -17.83 -4.87 5.53
CA LEU A 129 -16.93 -5.10 6.64
C LEU A 129 -15.64 -4.28 6.51
N GLY A 130 -15.09 -4.14 5.31
CA GLY A 130 -13.90 -3.32 5.08
C GLY A 130 -14.11 -1.86 5.46
N GLU A 131 -15.21 -1.26 4.99
CA GLU A 131 -15.63 0.11 5.34
C GLU A 131 -15.80 0.29 6.87
N ILE A 132 -16.39 -0.71 7.52
CA ILE A 132 -16.57 -0.71 8.97
C ILE A 132 -15.21 -0.78 9.68
N ILE A 133 -14.31 -1.69 9.27
CA ILE A 133 -12.98 -1.84 9.86
C ILE A 133 -12.21 -0.52 9.80
N VAL A 134 -12.18 0.12 8.63
CA VAL A 134 -11.47 1.40 8.45
C VAL A 134 -12.08 2.51 9.29
N THR A 135 -13.41 2.67 9.24
CA THR A 135 -14.10 3.67 10.06
C THR A 135 -13.88 3.44 11.56
N ARG A 136 -13.88 2.18 12.01
CA ARG A 136 -13.71 1.82 13.43
C ARG A 136 -12.27 1.95 13.90
N SER A 137 -11.29 1.80 13.02
CA SER A 137 -9.87 2.00 13.33
C SER A 137 -9.57 3.41 13.87
N LEU A 138 -10.42 4.40 13.57
CA LEU A 138 -10.32 5.74 14.12
C LEU A 138 -10.70 5.85 15.61
N TYR A 139 -11.38 4.84 16.16
CA TYR A 139 -11.98 4.85 17.50
C TYR A 139 -11.49 3.70 18.39
N THR A 140 -10.59 2.84 17.91
CA THR A 140 -10.01 1.74 18.69
C THR A 140 -8.57 1.47 18.32
N ASP A 141 -7.79 1.05 19.30
CA ASP A 141 -6.45 0.53 19.09
C ASP A 141 -6.45 -0.98 18.77
N THR A 142 -7.60 -1.67 18.92
CA THR A 142 -7.66 -3.13 18.77
C THR A 142 -7.24 -3.59 17.38
N ILE A 143 -7.71 -2.90 16.33
CA ILE A 143 -7.38 -3.23 14.94
C ILE A 143 -5.88 -3.05 14.71
N GLU A 144 -5.34 -1.92 15.15
CA GLU A 144 -3.92 -1.61 15.00
C GLU A 144 -3.04 -2.57 15.81
N ARG A 145 -3.45 -2.96 17.02
CA ARG A 145 -2.77 -3.98 17.83
C ARG A 145 -2.75 -5.35 17.15
N VAL A 146 -3.82 -5.75 16.48
CA VAL A 146 -3.89 -7.04 15.76
C VAL A 146 -2.95 -7.05 14.55
N ARG A 147 -2.78 -5.91 13.87
CA ARG A 147 -1.88 -5.77 12.72
C ARG A 147 -0.40 -5.66 13.08
N ARG A 148 -0.06 -5.60 14.37
CA ARG A 148 1.32 -5.55 14.88
C ARG A 148 1.80 -6.93 15.30
N ARG A 149 2.84 -7.43 14.63
CA ARG A 149 3.57 -8.62 15.04
C ARG A 149 4.72 -8.31 15.99
N GLU A 150 5.19 -7.07 15.98
CA GLU A 150 6.32 -6.60 16.78
C GLU A 150 6.03 -5.22 17.39
N PRO A 151 6.72 -4.85 18.49
CA PRO A 151 6.63 -3.51 19.04
C PRO A 151 7.09 -2.44 18.03
N MET A 152 6.24 -1.46 17.77
CA MET A 152 6.56 -0.33 16.89
C MET A 152 7.27 0.77 17.68
N ARG A 153 8.35 1.32 17.11
CA ARG A 153 9.03 2.49 17.70
C ARG A 153 8.25 3.77 17.44
N LEU A 154 8.40 4.76 18.32
CA LEU A 154 7.70 6.04 18.21
C LEU A 154 7.89 6.77 16.86
N PRO A 155 9.09 6.86 16.25
CA PRO A 155 9.23 7.51 14.95
C PRO A 155 8.45 6.78 13.84
N ALA A 156 8.44 5.44 13.86
CA ALA A 156 7.65 4.63 12.93
C ALA A 156 6.15 4.89 13.10
N GLU A 157 5.66 4.97 14.34
CA GLU A 157 4.28 5.33 14.66
C GLU A 157 3.87 6.69 14.07
N ILE A 158 4.73 7.70 14.24
CA ILE A 158 4.49 9.06 13.73
C ILE A 158 4.41 9.05 12.21
N LEU A 159 5.39 8.44 11.54
CA LEU A 159 5.44 8.41 10.08
C LEU A 159 4.27 7.64 9.48
N ARG A 160 3.97 6.44 10.00
CA ARG A 160 2.86 5.61 9.50
C ARG A 160 1.51 6.30 9.63
N ALA A 161 1.29 7.06 10.70
CA ALA A 161 0.09 7.87 10.86
C ALA A 161 -0.06 8.98 9.79
N GLN A 162 1.02 9.32 9.06
CA GLN A 162 1.01 10.30 7.98
C GLN A 162 0.88 9.69 6.58
N LEU A 163 1.16 8.41 6.40
CA LEU A 163 1.10 7.77 5.08
C LEU A 163 -0.34 7.72 4.55
N PRO A 164 -0.55 7.86 3.23
CA PRO A 164 -1.85 7.54 2.64
C PRO A 164 -2.13 6.03 2.71
N PRO A 165 -3.36 5.58 2.39
CA PRO A 165 -3.61 4.16 2.11
C PRO A 165 -2.56 3.61 1.14
N LEU A 166 -2.07 2.39 1.36
CA LEU A 166 -1.01 1.80 0.56
C LEU A 166 -1.46 1.51 -0.87
N THR A 167 -2.76 1.39 -1.14
CA THR A 167 -3.28 1.12 -2.48
C THR A 167 -4.52 1.94 -2.80
N PHE A 168 -4.56 2.49 -4.01
CA PHE A 168 -5.73 3.16 -4.58
C PHE A 168 -5.93 2.68 -6.01
N ALA A 169 -7.17 2.47 -6.42
CA ALA A 169 -7.48 2.09 -7.79
C ALA A 169 -8.74 2.76 -8.34
N THR A 170 -8.70 2.97 -9.66
CA THR A 170 -9.82 3.32 -10.53
C THR A 170 -9.69 2.51 -11.82
N ASP A 171 -10.65 2.62 -12.73
CA ASP A 171 -10.58 2.00 -14.05
C ASP A 171 -9.40 2.47 -14.91
N ARG A 172 -8.74 3.58 -14.54
CA ARG A 172 -7.64 4.19 -15.31
C ARG A 172 -6.28 4.16 -14.61
N LEU A 173 -6.26 3.94 -13.30
CA LEU A 173 -5.05 4.11 -12.51
C LEU A 173 -5.09 3.19 -11.30
N VAL A 174 -4.00 2.46 -11.08
CA VAL A 174 -3.70 1.80 -9.81
C VAL A 174 -2.42 2.41 -9.25
N VAL A 175 -2.47 2.89 -8.01
CA VAL A 175 -1.30 3.34 -7.26
C VAL A 175 -1.09 2.37 -6.11
N SER A 176 0.12 1.85 -5.96
CA SER A 176 0.50 1.02 -4.82
C SER A 176 1.84 1.47 -4.25
N GLY A 177 1.88 1.73 -2.95
CA GLY A 177 3.08 2.05 -2.20
C GLY A 177 3.36 1.04 -1.09
N ILE A 178 4.63 0.84 -0.78
CA ILE A 178 5.08 0.04 0.36
C ILE A 178 6.36 0.65 0.91
N LEU A 179 6.54 0.55 2.22
CA LEU A 179 7.68 1.11 2.95
C LEU A 179 8.13 0.11 4.02
N GLU A 180 9.42 -0.19 4.06
CA GLU A 180 10.12 -0.89 5.12
C GLU A 180 11.34 -0.06 5.58
N PRO A 181 11.74 -0.10 6.86
CA PRO A 181 11.17 -0.88 7.95
C PRO A 181 9.81 -0.35 8.42
N CYS A 182 8.86 -1.24 8.69
CA CYS A 182 7.54 -0.83 9.17
C CYS A 182 7.44 -0.63 10.70
N TYR A 183 8.35 -1.23 11.48
CA TYR A 183 8.35 -1.17 12.96
C TYR A 183 9.50 -0.35 13.56
N ASP A 184 10.53 -0.04 12.77
CA ASP A 184 11.69 0.76 13.16
C ASP A 184 11.68 2.12 12.44
N VAL A 185 12.68 2.95 12.70
CA VAL A 185 12.75 4.31 12.19
C VAL A 185 13.08 4.32 10.71
N ALA A 186 12.26 5.03 9.92
CA ALA A 186 12.46 5.29 8.50
C ALA A 186 12.45 6.80 8.20
N GLY A 187 13.41 7.30 7.43
CA GLY A 187 13.42 8.62 6.80
C GLY A 187 12.67 8.67 5.47
N ASP A 188 12.33 7.53 4.88
CA ASP A 188 11.51 7.47 3.67
C ASP A 188 10.05 7.85 3.92
N ALA A 189 9.39 8.44 2.92
CA ALA A 189 7.96 8.66 2.91
C ALA A 189 7.40 8.78 1.50
N PHE A 190 6.15 8.38 1.29
CA PHE A 190 5.46 8.65 0.03
C PHE A 190 4.08 9.26 0.27
N ASP A 191 3.58 9.94 -0.75
CA ASP A 191 2.22 10.47 -0.77
C ASP A 191 1.66 10.42 -2.19
N TYR A 192 0.35 10.30 -2.30
CA TYR A 192 -0.33 10.49 -3.57
C TYR A 192 -1.68 11.16 -3.37
N ALA A 193 -2.26 11.67 -4.44
CA ALA A 193 -3.65 12.12 -4.47
C ALA A 193 -4.15 12.05 -5.91
N VAL A 194 -5.41 11.69 -6.08
CA VAL A 194 -6.08 11.68 -7.38
C VAL A 194 -7.19 12.72 -7.34
N ASN A 195 -6.97 13.84 -8.03
CA ASN A 195 -7.84 15.00 -8.02
C ASN A 195 -8.41 15.20 -9.43
N GLY A 196 -9.60 14.65 -9.68
CA GLY A 196 -10.17 14.62 -11.03
C GLY A 196 -9.29 13.82 -11.99
N ASP A 197 -8.87 14.45 -13.08
CA ASP A 197 -8.04 13.80 -14.11
C ASP A 197 -6.54 13.81 -13.77
N VAL A 198 -6.10 14.45 -12.67
CA VAL A 198 -4.67 14.52 -12.32
C VAL A 198 -4.35 13.63 -11.13
N ALA A 199 -3.39 12.72 -11.33
CA ALA A 199 -2.79 11.94 -10.25
C ALA A 199 -1.45 12.55 -9.86
N HIS A 200 -1.32 12.93 -8.60
CA HIS A 200 -0.08 13.43 -8.02
C HIS A 200 0.60 12.31 -7.23
N LEU A 201 1.91 12.14 -7.43
CA LEU A 201 2.73 11.15 -6.73
C LEU A 201 3.96 11.87 -6.15
N ALA A 202 4.38 11.47 -4.96
CA ALA A 202 5.64 11.92 -4.37
C ALA A 202 6.29 10.81 -3.57
N LEU A 203 7.62 10.75 -3.66
CA LEU A 203 8.46 9.90 -2.82
C LEU A 203 9.60 10.78 -2.29
N PHE A 204 9.86 10.66 -0.99
CA PHE A 204 10.83 11.43 -0.22
C PHE A 204 11.74 10.44 0.50
N ASP A 205 13.01 10.78 0.59
CA ASP A 205 14.02 10.08 1.39
C ASP A 205 14.78 11.15 2.18
N ALA A 206 14.60 11.14 3.49
CA ALA A 206 15.22 12.09 4.41
C ALA A 206 16.49 11.51 5.03
N ALA A 207 17.62 12.20 4.83
CA ALA A 207 18.91 11.77 5.34
C ALA A 207 18.96 11.75 6.87
N GLY A 208 19.23 10.58 7.46
CA GLY A 208 19.47 10.44 8.89
C GLY A 208 19.17 9.03 9.42
N HIS A 209 20.00 8.04 9.07
CA HIS A 209 19.86 6.68 9.59
C HIS A 209 20.44 6.54 11.02
N GLY A 210 19.85 5.67 11.84
CA GLY A 210 20.38 5.25 13.14
C GLY A 210 19.73 5.88 14.39
N SER A 211 20.04 5.29 15.55
CA SER A 211 19.29 5.45 16.83
C SER A 211 19.21 6.86 17.43
N SER A 212 20.03 7.82 16.97
CA SER A 212 19.98 9.23 17.38
C SER A 212 19.57 10.20 16.24
N GLY A 213 19.62 9.77 14.97
CA GLY A 213 19.26 10.56 13.79
C GLY A 213 17.86 10.27 13.25
N GLY A 214 17.32 9.07 13.50
CA GLY A 214 16.09 8.62 12.87
C GLY A 214 14.85 9.46 13.17
N THR A 215 14.68 9.94 14.41
CA THR A 215 13.53 10.83 14.73
C THR A 215 13.61 12.14 13.94
N ARG A 216 14.81 12.66 13.68
CA ARG A 216 14.99 13.86 12.87
C ARG A 216 14.62 13.62 11.41
N ALA A 217 15.02 12.47 10.84
CA ALA A 217 14.64 12.06 9.49
C ALA A 217 13.11 11.93 9.33
N VAL A 218 12.43 11.25 10.26
CA VAL A 218 10.96 11.16 10.28
C VAL A 218 10.28 12.53 10.32
N MET A 219 10.80 13.46 11.12
CA MET A 219 10.20 14.79 11.24
C MET A 219 10.42 15.62 9.96
N LEU A 220 11.59 15.48 9.32
CA LEU A 220 11.88 16.07 8.02
C LEU A 220 10.93 15.53 6.94
N ALA A 221 10.77 14.21 6.87
CA ALA A 221 9.83 13.56 5.95
C ALA A 221 8.38 14.01 6.19
N THR A 222 7.97 14.08 7.47
CA THR A 222 6.64 14.59 7.86
C THR A 222 6.42 16.04 7.46
N GLN A 223 7.45 16.89 7.62
CA GLN A 223 7.40 18.29 7.19
C GLN A 223 7.26 18.39 5.67
N ALA A 224 8.00 17.58 4.90
CA ALA A 224 7.90 17.52 3.45
C ALA A 224 6.51 17.03 2.98
N LEU A 225 5.96 15.98 3.60
CA LEU A 225 4.60 15.51 3.35
C LEU A 225 3.56 16.61 3.59
N GLY A 226 3.66 17.31 4.73
CA GLY A 226 2.78 18.42 5.08
C GLY A 226 2.85 19.55 4.07
N ALA A 227 4.06 19.98 3.68
CA ALA A 227 4.28 21.02 2.69
C ALA A 227 3.77 20.60 1.30
N TYR A 228 4.02 19.36 0.87
CA TYR A 228 3.52 18.82 -0.39
C TYR A 228 1.98 18.83 -0.44
N ARG A 229 1.32 18.36 0.61
CA ARG A 229 -0.14 18.42 0.74
C ARG A 229 -0.67 19.86 0.75
N ASN A 230 0.02 20.76 1.43
CA ASN A 230 -0.34 22.18 1.47
C ASN A 230 -0.24 22.84 0.09
N ALA A 231 0.86 22.62 -0.62
CA ALA A 231 1.09 23.12 -1.99
C ALA A 231 0.01 22.62 -2.96
N ARG A 232 -0.30 21.32 -2.96
CA ARG A 232 -1.36 20.73 -3.78
C ARG A 232 -2.73 21.36 -3.50
N ARG A 233 -3.10 21.51 -2.22
CA ARG A 233 -4.38 22.12 -1.82
C ARG A 233 -4.46 23.63 -2.11
N THR A 234 -3.33 24.30 -2.21
CA THR A 234 -3.21 25.70 -2.62
C THR A 234 -3.28 25.86 -4.14
N GLY A 235 -3.09 24.77 -4.90
CA GLY A 235 -3.09 24.78 -6.37
C GLY A 235 -1.78 25.29 -6.97
N LEU A 236 -0.64 25.08 -6.28
CA LEU A 236 0.67 25.36 -6.87
C LEU A 236 0.98 24.36 -7.98
N ASP A 237 1.72 24.79 -9.00
CA ASP A 237 2.25 23.90 -10.03
C ASP A 237 3.44 23.07 -9.48
N LEU A 238 4.02 22.19 -10.31
CA LEU A 238 5.07 21.27 -9.87
C LEU A 238 6.35 22.00 -9.39
N ILE A 239 6.71 23.12 -10.04
CA ILE A 239 7.86 23.95 -9.66
C ILE A 239 7.58 24.70 -8.36
N GLY A 240 6.41 25.32 -8.23
CA GLY A 240 5.97 25.99 -7.02
C GLY A 240 5.86 25.03 -5.85
N THR A 241 5.41 23.80 -6.09
CA THR A 241 5.36 22.72 -5.09
C THR A 241 6.76 22.35 -4.60
N TYR A 242 7.72 22.18 -5.51
CA TYR A 242 9.13 21.92 -5.14
C TYR A 242 9.69 23.04 -4.25
N HIS A 243 9.57 24.30 -4.66
CA HIS A 243 10.07 25.43 -3.85
C HIS A 243 9.33 25.57 -2.52
N HIS A 244 8.03 25.29 -2.48
CA HIS A 244 7.26 25.34 -1.23
C HIS A 244 7.73 24.28 -0.23
N ILE A 245 8.04 23.06 -0.69
CA ILE A 245 8.65 22.02 0.15
C ILE A 245 10.05 22.46 0.59
N ASP A 246 10.85 23.01 -0.34
CA ASP A 246 12.19 23.50 -0.07
C ASP A 246 12.21 24.53 1.06
N ASP A 247 11.36 25.56 0.97
CA ASP A 247 11.22 26.61 1.99
C ASP A 247 10.73 26.07 3.33
N ALA A 248 9.74 25.17 3.31
CA ALA A 248 9.18 24.58 4.52
C ALA A 248 10.21 23.74 5.29
N VAL A 249 11.01 22.94 4.57
CA VAL A 249 12.10 22.14 5.17
C VAL A 249 13.24 23.04 5.62
N ARG A 250 13.63 24.04 4.82
CA ARG A 250 14.67 25.04 5.19
C ARG A 250 14.33 25.77 6.48
N ALA A 251 13.06 26.16 6.64
CA ALA A 251 12.57 26.87 7.81
C ALA A 251 12.56 25.99 9.06
N TYR A 252 12.26 24.69 8.89
CA TYR A 252 12.27 23.71 9.97
C TYR A 252 13.70 23.32 10.40
N ASP A 253 14.55 22.94 9.43
CA ASP A 253 15.92 22.52 9.67
C ASP A 253 16.81 22.76 8.44
N ARG A 254 17.63 23.81 8.52
CA ARG A 254 18.57 24.21 7.46
C ARG A 254 19.66 23.19 7.15
N SER A 255 19.92 22.26 8.06
CA SER A 255 20.91 21.20 7.90
C SER A 255 20.28 19.86 7.56
N GLY A 256 18.96 19.79 7.44
CA GLY A 256 18.25 18.63 6.93
C GLY A 256 18.53 18.47 5.44
N MET A 257 18.45 17.24 4.95
CA MET A 257 18.52 16.94 3.53
C MET A 257 17.46 15.93 3.18
N ILE A 258 16.72 16.19 2.11
CA ILE A 258 15.70 15.29 1.59
C ILE A 258 15.93 15.16 0.08
N THR A 259 16.12 13.94 -0.40
CA THR A 259 15.96 13.64 -1.83
C THR A 259 14.48 13.41 -2.10
N ALA A 260 13.98 13.87 -3.24
CA ALA A 260 12.56 13.71 -3.57
C ALA A 260 12.31 13.52 -5.06
N VAL A 261 11.26 12.78 -5.39
CA VAL A 261 10.67 12.79 -6.73
C VAL A 261 9.21 13.22 -6.61
N LEU A 262 8.83 14.22 -7.41
CA LEU A 262 7.47 14.75 -7.50
C LEU A 262 6.96 14.50 -8.92
N ALA A 263 5.79 13.89 -9.05
CA ALA A 263 5.20 13.60 -10.34
C ALA A 263 3.71 13.98 -10.42
N GLU A 264 3.29 14.38 -11.61
CA GLU A 264 1.90 14.61 -11.98
C GLU A 264 1.59 13.86 -13.27
N LEU A 265 0.55 13.03 -13.25
CA LEU A 265 0.05 12.31 -14.40
C LEU A 265 -1.33 12.83 -14.77
N ASP A 266 -1.45 13.39 -15.97
CA ASP A 266 -2.74 13.65 -16.60
C ASP A 266 -3.31 12.32 -17.12
N GLN A 267 -4.30 11.79 -16.43
CA GLN A 267 -4.88 10.47 -16.68
C GLN A 267 -5.67 10.39 -17.99
N ARG A 268 -6.00 11.54 -18.60
CA ARG A 268 -6.75 11.60 -19.85
C ARG A 268 -5.83 11.57 -21.06
N THR A 269 -4.64 12.15 -20.93
CA THR A 269 -3.67 12.29 -22.03
C THR A 269 -2.48 11.35 -21.91
N GLY A 270 -2.18 10.85 -20.70
CA GLY A 270 -0.96 10.09 -20.43
C GLY A 270 0.28 10.98 -20.25
N VAL A 271 0.14 12.31 -20.19
CA VAL A 271 1.28 13.21 -19.97
C VAL A 271 1.73 13.10 -18.51
N LEU A 272 2.93 12.57 -18.31
CA LEU A 272 3.64 12.49 -17.04
C LEU A 272 4.62 13.67 -16.94
N ARG A 273 4.53 14.44 -15.86
CA ARG A 273 5.47 15.51 -15.51
C ARG A 273 6.22 15.13 -14.25
N VAL A 274 7.55 15.27 -14.24
CA VAL A 274 8.39 14.84 -13.10
C VAL A 274 9.45 15.89 -12.78
N ILE A 275 9.65 16.13 -11.49
CA ILE A 275 10.86 16.75 -10.94
C ILE A 275 11.56 15.72 -10.05
N SER A 276 12.85 15.45 -10.29
CA SER A 276 13.70 14.68 -9.39
C SER A 276 14.71 15.59 -8.71
N ALA A 277 14.47 15.83 -7.42
CA ALA A 277 15.28 16.60 -6.49
C ALA A 277 16.36 15.71 -5.86
N GLY A 278 17.40 15.38 -6.64
CA GLY A 278 18.50 14.53 -6.18
C GLY A 278 18.15 13.06 -5.93
N HIS A 279 16.97 12.60 -6.34
CA HIS A 279 16.45 11.26 -6.08
C HIS A 279 16.74 10.30 -7.24
N PRO A 280 16.80 8.97 -7.04
CA PRO A 280 16.87 8.02 -8.14
C PRO A 280 15.80 8.25 -9.23
N GLY A 281 16.17 7.98 -10.48
CA GLY A 281 15.28 8.19 -11.62
C GLY A 281 14.21 7.11 -11.68
N GLY A 282 12.95 7.50 -11.81
CA GLY A 282 11.83 6.55 -11.95
C GLY A 282 12.01 5.64 -13.18
N ILE A 283 11.54 4.40 -13.07
CA ILE A 283 11.60 3.42 -14.16
C ILE A 283 10.23 3.37 -14.84
N LEU A 284 10.23 3.55 -16.16
CA LEU A 284 9.05 3.36 -16.99
C LEU A 284 9.04 1.93 -17.56
N LEU A 285 7.99 1.19 -17.23
CA LEU A 285 7.75 -0.17 -17.67
C LEU A 285 6.65 -0.19 -18.73
N ARG A 286 6.88 -0.90 -19.83
CA ARG A 286 5.92 -1.06 -20.94
C ARG A 286 5.95 -2.47 -21.47
N GLY A 287 4.79 -3.12 -21.51
CA GLY A 287 4.64 -4.46 -22.10
C GLY A 287 5.63 -5.49 -21.53
N GLY A 288 5.91 -5.43 -20.23
CA GLY A 288 6.89 -6.32 -19.58
C GLY A 288 8.35 -6.02 -19.97
N ARG A 289 8.70 -4.75 -20.18
CA ARG A 289 10.09 -4.30 -20.39
C ARG A 289 10.30 -2.95 -19.71
N ALA A 290 11.49 -2.71 -19.16
CA ALA A 290 11.91 -1.35 -18.86
C ALA A 290 12.24 -0.64 -20.16
N VAL A 291 11.50 0.42 -20.48
CA VAL A 291 11.68 1.19 -21.71
C VAL A 291 12.46 2.48 -21.47
N LYS A 292 12.47 2.98 -20.23
CA LYS A 292 13.18 4.21 -19.89
C LYS A 292 13.47 4.31 -18.40
N VAL A 293 14.63 4.83 -18.04
CA VAL A 293 14.89 5.42 -16.72
C VAL A 293 14.79 6.93 -16.89
N LEU A 294 13.96 7.59 -16.09
CA LEU A 294 13.74 9.02 -16.18
C LEU A 294 15.02 9.80 -15.81
N PRO A 295 15.30 10.93 -16.47
CA PRO A 295 16.48 11.74 -16.15
C PRO A 295 16.49 12.19 -14.69
N THR A 296 17.66 12.08 -14.06
CA THR A 296 17.92 12.58 -12.70
C THR A 296 19.38 13.04 -12.56
N PRO A 297 19.69 14.08 -11.74
CA PRO A 297 18.75 14.97 -11.05
C PRO A 297 18.27 16.10 -11.98
N THR A 298 17.00 16.49 -11.82
CA THR A 298 16.43 17.64 -12.55
C THR A 298 16.23 18.86 -11.65
N ALA A 299 16.34 18.69 -10.33
CA ALA A 299 16.45 19.72 -9.32
C ALA A 299 17.48 19.30 -8.25
N LEU A 300 17.93 20.23 -7.42
CA LEU A 300 18.79 19.89 -6.28
C LEU A 300 17.95 19.26 -5.15
N PRO A 301 18.55 18.43 -4.26
CA PRO A 301 17.89 17.98 -3.04
C PRO A 301 17.32 19.16 -2.24
N VAL A 302 16.28 18.91 -1.47
CA VAL A 302 15.70 19.88 -0.54
C VAL A 302 16.58 19.94 0.73
N PRO A 303 16.92 21.11 1.32
CA PRO A 303 16.50 22.47 0.94
C PRO A 303 17.58 23.24 0.17
N LEU A 304 17.95 22.83 -1.05
CA LEU A 304 18.96 23.52 -1.87
C LEU A 304 18.39 24.16 -3.15
N GLY A 305 17.06 24.30 -3.27
CA GLY A 305 16.37 24.70 -4.48
C GLY A 305 16.70 26.09 -5.02
N ASP A 306 17.15 27.02 -4.17
CA ASP A 306 17.55 28.37 -4.60
C ASP A 306 18.88 28.40 -5.37
N LEU A 307 19.68 27.33 -5.28
CA LEU A 307 21.00 27.28 -5.92
C LEU A 307 20.92 26.88 -7.40
N ARG A 308 19.80 26.28 -7.83
CA ARG A 308 19.57 25.86 -9.22
C ARG A 308 18.07 25.72 -9.49
N ALA A 309 17.59 26.39 -10.54
CA ALA A 309 16.20 26.25 -10.96
C ALA A 309 15.86 24.78 -11.30
N PRO A 310 14.72 24.25 -10.80
CA PRO A 310 14.27 22.91 -11.14
C PRO A 310 13.82 22.82 -12.60
N VAL A 311 13.99 21.64 -13.19
CA VAL A 311 13.52 21.33 -14.56
C VAL A 311 12.44 20.25 -14.48
N VAL A 312 11.29 20.54 -15.09
CA VAL A 312 10.23 19.55 -15.29
C VAL A 312 10.56 18.70 -16.50
N VAL A 313 10.62 17.39 -16.30
CA VAL A 313 10.68 16.40 -17.38
C VAL A 313 9.26 16.03 -17.76
N GLU A 314 8.92 16.10 -19.05
CA GLU A 314 7.66 15.60 -19.57
C GLU A 314 7.89 14.29 -20.35
N GLU A 315 7.08 13.29 -20.07
CA GLU A 315 7.05 12.01 -20.80
C GLU A 315 5.62 11.67 -21.19
N MET A 316 5.45 11.06 -22.37
CA MET A 316 4.16 10.58 -22.82
C MET A 316 4.04 9.09 -22.51
N LEU A 317 3.11 8.73 -21.62
CA LEU A 317 2.79 7.35 -21.32
C LEU A 317 1.92 6.73 -22.42
N GLU A 318 2.11 5.44 -22.65
CA GLU A 318 1.20 4.62 -23.42
C GLU A 318 0.24 3.87 -22.48
N PRO A 319 -1.00 3.59 -22.90
CA PRO A 319 -1.93 2.84 -22.07
C PRO A 319 -1.35 1.47 -21.67
N GLY A 320 -1.33 1.19 -20.37
CA GLY A 320 -0.72 -0.01 -19.79
C GLY A 320 0.71 0.21 -19.27
N ASP A 321 1.29 1.40 -19.46
CA ASP A 321 2.57 1.75 -18.87
C ASP A 321 2.48 1.81 -17.33
N GLN A 322 3.60 1.46 -16.68
CA GLN A 322 3.75 1.59 -15.23
C GLN A 322 4.97 2.46 -14.91
N LEU A 323 4.79 3.40 -14.00
CA LEU A 323 5.86 4.20 -13.41
C LEU A 323 6.24 3.59 -12.05
N LEU A 324 7.48 3.17 -11.92
CA LEU A 324 8.07 2.65 -10.68
C LEU A 324 9.02 3.70 -10.09
N LEU A 325 8.66 4.26 -8.94
CA LEU A 325 9.48 5.14 -8.12
C LEU A 325 10.02 4.33 -6.93
N TYR A 326 11.26 4.58 -6.54
CA TYR A 326 11.96 3.77 -5.55
C TYR A 326 13.05 4.59 -4.86
N THR A 327 13.38 4.23 -3.61
CA THR A 327 14.50 4.81 -2.86
C THR A 327 15.80 4.02 -3.05
N ASP A 328 16.94 4.66 -2.80
CA ASP A 328 18.25 4.06 -3.07
C ASP A 328 18.54 2.85 -2.17
N GLY A 329 17.97 2.77 -0.96
CA GLY A 329 18.06 1.59 -0.10
C GLY A 329 17.58 0.29 -0.74
N ILE A 330 16.81 0.35 -1.83
CA ILE A 330 16.49 -0.81 -2.68
C ILE A 330 17.68 -1.21 -3.54
N THR A 331 18.26 -0.28 -4.30
CA THR A 331 19.38 -0.58 -5.21
C THR A 331 20.69 -0.79 -4.47
N GLU A 332 20.85 -0.16 -3.31
CA GLU A 332 22.03 -0.22 -2.46
C GLU A 332 21.99 -1.38 -1.47
N ALA A 333 20.86 -2.08 -1.34
CA ALA A 333 20.72 -3.27 -0.50
C ALA A 333 21.81 -4.31 -0.81
N ARG A 334 22.57 -4.73 0.22
CA ARG A 334 23.67 -5.68 0.07
C ARG A 334 23.32 -7.04 0.64
N SER A 335 23.67 -8.06 -0.11
CA SER A 335 23.71 -9.43 0.40
C SER A 335 24.82 -9.60 1.44
N ARG A 336 24.82 -10.77 2.08
CA ARG A 336 25.88 -11.19 2.99
C ARG A 336 27.27 -11.15 2.37
N ASP A 337 27.38 -11.44 1.07
CA ASP A 337 28.63 -11.43 0.32
C ASP A 337 29.03 -10.01 -0.14
N GLY A 338 28.19 -9.00 0.12
CA GLY A 338 28.40 -7.60 -0.21
C GLY A 338 27.83 -7.17 -1.57
N ASP A 339 27.26 -8.11 -2.34
CA ASP A 339 26.67 -7.85 -3.65
C ASP A 339 25.42 -6.98 -3.52
N LEU A 340 25.39 -5.90 -4.31
CA LEU A 340 24.24 -5.02 -4.44
C LEU A 340 23.05 -5.77 -5.06
N PHE A 341 21.84 -5.42 -4.64
CA PHE A 341 20.62 -5.79 -5.35
C PHE A 341 20.63 -5.15 -6.73
N GLY A 342 20.91 -3.84 -6.78
CA GLY A 342 21.15 -3.10 -8.01
C GLY A 342 19.89 -2.85 -8.85
N ILE A 343 20.02 -1.90 -9.79
CA ILE A 343 18.92 -1.49 -10.67
C ILE A 343 18.49 -2.60 -11.63
N ASP A 344 19.42 -3.45 -12.07
CA ASP A 344 19.12 -4.52 -13.03
C ASP A 344 18.16 -5.56 -12.43
N ARG A 345 18.40 -6.00 -11.18
CA ARG A 345 17.49 -6.94 -10.50
C ARG A 345 16.13 -6.32 -10.21
N LEU A 346 16.09 -5.02 -9.87
CA LEU A 346 14.84 -4.28 -9.69
C LEU A 346 14.02 -4.28 -10.98
N ILE A 347 14.65 -3.96 -12.11
CA ILE A 347 14.02 -3.98 -13.44
C ILE A 347 13.55 -5.38 -13.79
N ASP A 348 14.39 -6.40 -13.65
CA ASP A 348 14.06 -7.79 -13.97
C ASP A 348 12.86 -8.27 -13.13
N PHE A 349 12.83 -7.92 -11.85
CA PHE A 349 11.72 -8.26 -10.97
C PHE A 349 10.41 -7.61 -11.44
N ALA A 350 10.43 -6.29 -11.69
CA ALA A 350 9.24 -5.55 -12.09
C ALA A 350 8.73 -6.01 -13.47
N VAL A 351 9.64 -6.26 -14.41
CA VAL A 351 9.34 -6.84 -15.72
C VAL A 351 8.65 -8.21 -15.59
N LYS A 352 9.20 -9.08 -14.74
CA LYS A 352 8.61 -10.40 -14.50
C LYS A 352 7.23 -10.30 -13.87
N ALA A 353 7.04 -9.40 -12.89
CA ALA A 353 5.75 -9.19 -12.24
C ALA A 353 4.67 -8.75 -13.24
N VAL A 354 5.01 -7.85 -14.17
CA VAL A 354 4.12 -7.45 -15.27
C VAL A 354 3.80 -8.64 -16.19
N ALA A 355 4.80 -9.45 -16.55
CA ALA A 355 4.61 -10.64 -17.39
C ALA A 355 3.71 -11.70 -16.74
N ASP A 356 3.88 -11.90 -15.42
CA ASP A 356 3.08 -12.81 -14.59
C ASP A 356 1.68 -12.24 -14.26
N ARG A 357 1.38 -11.01 -14.71
CA ARG A 357 0.14 -10.27 -14.44
C ARG A 357 -0.20 -10.16 -12.96
N LEU A 358 0.83 -9.98 -12.13
CA LEU A 358 0.62 -9.74 -10.71
C LEU A 358 -0.08 -8.37 -10.51
N PRO A 359 -1.07 -8.29 -9.62
CA PRO A 359 -1.63 -7.00 -9.21
C PRO A 359 -0.52 -6.06 -8.72
N PRO A 360 -0.59 -4.75 -8.97
CA PRO A 360 0.39 -3.78 -8.48
C PRO A 360 0.70 -3.89 -6.97
N PRO A 361 -0.27 -4.05 -6.04
CA PRO A 361 0.05 -4.23 -4.62
C PRO A 361 0.69 -5.57 -4.28
N GLU A 362 0.51 -6.60 -5.10
CA GLU A 362 1.26 -7.84 -4.95
C GLU A 362 2.69 -7.71 -5.49
N THR A 363 2.87 -6.94 -6.55
CA THR A 363 4.18 -6.62 -7.13
C THR A 363 5.06 -5.88 -6.14
N THR A 364 4.54 -4.80 -5.54
CA THR A 364 5.28 -4.00 -4.54
C THR A 364 5.58 -4.82 -3.29
N ARG A 365 4.61 -5.60 -2.77
CA ARG A 365 4.81 -6.50 -1.63
C ARG A 365 5.94 -7.49 -1.87
N ARG A 366 5.89 -8.24 -2.98
CA ARG A 366 6.89 -9.26 -3.28
C ARG A 366 8.27 -8.67 -3.56
N LEU A 367 8.34 -7.49 -4.17
CA LEU A 367 9.60 -6.79 -4.42
C LEU A 367 10.31 -6.47 -3.10
N VAL A 368 9.62 -5.85 -2.15
CA VAL A 368 10.19 -5.54 -0.84
C VAL A 368 10.57 -6.80 -0.07
N HIS A 369 9.76 -7.86 -0.11
CA HIS A 369 10.11 -9.14 0.51
C HIS A 369 11.34 -9.79 -0.14
N ALA A 370 11.53 -9.65 -1.45
CA ALA A 370 12.73 -10.13 -2.13
C ALA A 370 13.99 -9.34 -1.73
N ILE A 371 13.85 -8.04 -1.47
CA ILE A 371 14.95 -7.19 -0.99
C ILE A 371 15.32 -7.56 0.44
N LEU A 372 14.33 -7.73 1.32
CA LEU A 372 14.54 -8.23 2.69
C LEU A 372 15.27 -9.58 2.69
N ALA A 373 14.82 -10.52 1.85
CA ALA A 373 15.46 -11.82 1.73
C ALA A 373 16.89 -11.74 1.19
N HIS A 374 17.17 -10.79 0.28
CA HIS A 374 18.52 -10.53 -0.22
C HIS A 374 19.45 -10.01 0.89
N GLN A 375 18.92 -9.35 1.92
CA GLN A 375 19.65 -8.82 3.08
C GLN A 375 19.60 -9.73 4.33
N ASP A 376 19.29 -11.03 4.19
CA ASP A 376 19.11 -11.96 5.33
C ASP A 376 18.09 -11.44 6.37
N ASP A 377 16.99 -10.85 5.90
CA ASP A 377 15.92 -10.22 6.70
C ASP A 377 16.41 -9.10 7.64
N THR A 378 17.55 -8.47 7.33
CA THR A 378 18.10 -7.34 8.09
C THR A 378 18.27 -6.12 7.20
N LEU A 379 17.32 -5.17 7.27
CA LEU A 379 17.40 -3.90 6.54
C LEU A 379 18.64 -3.10 6.95
N GLN A 380 19.40 -2.70 5.94
CA GLN A 380 20.57 -1.84 6.09
C GLN A 380 20.22 -0.36 5.93
N ASP A 381 19.13 -0.08 5.19
CA ASP A 381 18.56 1.23 4.94
C ASP A 381 17.05 1.08 4.66
N ASP A 382 16.34 2.19 4.54
CA ASP A 382 14.93 2.19 4.19
C ASP A 382 14.68 1.73 2.75
N ALA A 383 13.62 0.98 2.54
CA ALA A 383 13.24 0.44 1.23
C ALA A 383 11.78 0.81 0.94
N THR A 384 11.60 1.81 0.07
CA THR A 384 10.27 2.31 -0.28
C THR A 384 10.05 2.26 -1.79
N VAL A 385 8.89 1.75 -2.18
CA VAL A 385 8.45 1.64 -3.57
C VAL A 385 7.11 2.35 -3.72
N LEU A 386 6.95 3.11 -4.80
CA LEU A 386 5.67 3.63 -5.26
C LEU A 386 5.48 3.28 -6.74
N LEU A 387 4.50 2.43 -7.03
CA LEU A 387 4.15 1.96 -8.36
C LEU A 387 2.84 2.59 -8.81
N ALA A 388 2.82 3.19 -9.99
CA ALA A 388 1.60 3.71 -10.62
C ALA A 388 1.40 3.05 -11.99
N ALA A 389 0.33 2.27 -12.15
CA ALA A 389 -0.06 1.63 -13.40
C ALA A 389 -1.21 2.39 -14.05
N TRP A 390 -1.02 2.91 -15.25
CA TRP A 390 -1.99 3.78 -15.94
C TRP A 390 -2.57 3.15 -17.20
N ARG A 391 -3.85 3.44 -17.50
CA ARG A 391 -4.54 3.12 -18.75
C ARG A 391 -5.48 4.24 -19.19
N ASP A 392 -5.79 4.27 -20.48
CA ASP A 392 -6.70 5.22 -21.11
C ASP A 392 -8.20 4.95 -20.87
N GLY A 393 -8.54 4.01 -20.00
CA GLY A 393 -9.93 3.58 -19.74
C GLY A 393 -10.51 2.65 -20.82
N SER A 394 -9.69 2.12 -21.72
CA SER A 394 -10.09 1.04 -22.62
C SER A 394 -10.47 -0.24 -21.84
N PRO A 395 -11.52 -0.98 -22.24
CA PRO A 395 -11.93 -2.20 -21.56
C PRO A 395 -10.79 -3.22 -21.49
N GLY A 396 -10.34 -3.52 -20.29
CA GLY A 396 -9.42 -4.60 -19.98
C GLY A 396 -9.00 -4.53 -18.52
N GLU A 397 -8.62 -5.68 -17.97
CA GLU A 397 -8.40 -5.83 -16.53
C GLU A 397 -7.16 -5.05 -16.06
N LEU A 398 -7.37 -3.92 -15.39
CA LEU A 398 -6.51 -3.55 -14.26
C LEU A 398 -7.11 -4.31 -13.08
N GLN A 399 -6.44 -5.37 -12.64
CA GLN A 399 -6.79 -6.01 -11.38
C GLN A 399 -6.05 -5.25 -10.27
N PRO A 400 -6.77 -4.54 -9.39
CA PRO A 400 -6.19 -3.96 -8.19
C PRO A 400 -5.71 -5.02 -7.21
#